data_AF-A0A920N6C6-F1
#
_entry.id   AF-A0A920N6C6-F1
#
_cell.length_a   1.000
_cell.length_b   1.000
_cell.length_c   1.000
_cell.angle_alpha   90.00
_cell.angle_beta   90.00
_cell.angle_gamma   90.00
#
_symmetry.space_group_name_H-M   'P 1'
#
loop_
_entity.id
_entity.type
_entity.pdbx_description
1 polymer ?
#
loop_
_entity_poly.entity_id
_entity_poly.type
_entity_poly.pdbx_seq_one_letter_code
_entity_poly.pdbx_strand_id
1 'polypeptide(L)'
;MVLPAAEPRAVTVDAALPFGQAPVDYLGDATSDPVARLNRRLVDGEVTLKPVTGRGYLDAVLRVLQVPVSSQLLVYSKTAVNQRLVTPKTPRAIYFNDTVSVAWVPRTAELELSAVDPVKGAMFYVLKQPEASGGGAPRFHRRQSCLACHIGRTTLSVPGGIVRSFLVESTGKPLEGYSRVTGTTPINNRWGGWYVTGRLGSSIHMGNLVNRDENRRHRHDASFRGSLRAPGYPGRSEGLSFSSQRRRRAPGFRPPVARSEPDHTCVL
;
A
#
# COMPACT_ATOMS: atom_id res chain seq x y z
N MET A 1 -27.16 16.42 -22.90
CA MET A 1 -27.18 17.21 -21.64
C MET A 1 -27.95 16.38 -20.62
N VAL A 2 -27.26 15.67 -19.74
CA VAL A 2 -27.89 14.86 -18.68
C VAL A 2 -28.07 15.79 -17.48
N LEU A 3 -29.30 16.03 -17.06
CA LEU A 3 -29.59 16.83 -15.87
C LEU A 3 -28.96 16.14 -14.65
N PRO A 4 -28.29 16.86 -13.74
CA PRO A 4 -27.81 16.25 -12.51
C PRO A 4 -29.00 15.68 -11.73
N ALA A 5 -28.89 14.42 -11.30
CA ALA A 5 -29.88 13.81 -10.44
C ALA A 5 -30.02 14.66 -9.16
N ALA A 6 -31.24 14.77 -8.63
CA ALA A 6 -31.51 15.54 -7.42
C ALA A 6 -30.69 15.00 -6.25
N GLU A 7 -30.07 15.91 -5.48
CA GLU A 7 -29.24 15.55 -4.33
C GLU A 7 -30.06 14.72 -3.31
N PRO A 8 -29.56 13.55 -2.88
CA PRO A 8 -30.26 12.73 -1.89
C PRO A 8 -30.27 13.43 -0.53
N ARG A 9 -31.46 13.76 -0.03
CA ARG A 9 -31.66 14.45 1.28
C ARG A 9 -31.66 13.50 2.48
N ALA A 10 -31.78 12.19 2.25
CA ALA A 10 -31.72 11.16 3.27
C ALA A 10 -31.02 9.93 2.68
N VAL A 11 -30.03 9.42 3.40
CA VAL A 11 -29.24 8.25 3.00
C VAL A 11 -29.23 7.31 4.20
N THR A 12 -29.63 6.05 4.01
CA THR A 12 -29.43 5.05 5.06
C THR A 12 -27.92 4.80 5.21
N VAL A 13 -27.45 4.52 6.43
CA VAL A 13 -26.01 4.35 6.71
C VAL A 13 -25.36 3.30 5.79
N ASP A 14 -26.13 2.33 5.31
CA ASP A 14 -25.68 1.26 4.43
C ASP A 14 -25.98 1.48 2.93
N ALA A 15 -26.58 2.61 2.55
CA ALA A 15 -26.81 2.91 1.13
C ALA A 15 -25.49 3.22 0.42
N ALA A 16 -25.34 2.68 -0.79
CA ALA A 16 -24.18 2.99 -1.63
C ALA A 16 -24.18 4.49 -1.96
N LEU A 17 -23.14 5.21 -1.54
CA LEU A 17 -22.97 6.62 -1.89
C LEU A 17 -22.63 6.72 -3.39
N PRO A 18 -23.41 7.47 -4.20
CA PRO A 18 -23.11 7.65 -5.61
C PRO A 18 -21.85 8.51 -5.76
N PHE A 19 -20.69 7.86 -5.91
CA PHE A 19 -19.38 8.51 -6.11
C PHE A 19 -19.22 9.15 -7.51
N GLY A 20 -20.24 9.14 -8.37
CA GLY A 20 -20.21 9.78 -9.69
C GLY A 20 -20.98 11.10 -9.74
N GLN A 21 -21.50 11.56 -8.61
CA GLN A 21 -22.40 12.72 -8.50
C GLN A 21 -22.00 13.54 -7.27
N ALA A 22 -22.48 14.78 -7.18
CA ALA A 22 -22.33 15.57 -5.97
C ALA A 22 -22.85 14.78 -4.74
N PRO A 23 -22.15 14.82 -3.59
CA PRO A 23 -20.96 15.65 -3.29
C PRO A 23 -19.61 15.01 -3.69
N VAL A 24 -19.58 13.72 -4.04
CA VAL A 24 -18.35 13.00 -4.42
C VAL A 24 -18.35 12.80 -5.93
N ASP A 25 -18.07 13.85 -6.71
CA ASP A 25 -17.94 13.74 -8.16
C ASP A 25 -16.58 13.11 -8.54
N TYR A 26 -16.43 11.80 -8.33
CA TYR A 26 -15.18 11.10 -8.65
C TYR A 26 -14.82 11.21 -10.12
N LEU A 27 -15.80 11.20 -11.01
CA LEU A 27 -15.56 11.16 -12.46
C LEU A 27 -15.05 12.50 -13.00
N GLY A 28 -15.41 13.63 -12.39
CA GLY A 28 -14.90 14.94 -12.79
C GLY A 28 -13.38 15.06 -12.67
N ASP A 29 -12.77 15.85 -13.58
CA ASP A 29 -11.32 15.97 -13.71
C ASP A 29 -10.64 16.80 -12.63
N ALA A 30 -11.38 17.73 -12.02
CA ALA A 30 -10.86 18.57 -10.94
C ALA A 30 -10.46 17.70 -9.74
N THR A 31 -9.17 17.69 -9.43
CA THR A 31 -8.57 16.97 -8.29
C THR A 31 -7.45 17.82 -7.70
N SER A 32 -7.32 17.74 -6.38
CA SER A 32 -6.35 18.51 -5.60
C SER A 32 -5.39 17.63 -4.82
N ASP A 33 -5.50 16.30 -4.93
CA ASP A 33 -4.61 15.32 -4.30
C ASP A 33 -3.11 15.50 -4.70
N PRO A 34 -2.17 14.90 -3.94
CA PRO A 34 -0.74 15.05 -4.20
C PRO A 34 -0.29 14.64 -5.61
N VAL A 35 -0.90 13.62 -6.21
CA VAL A 35 -0.57 13.14 -7.56
C VAL A 35 -1.11 14.11 -8.61
N ALA A 36 -2.34 14.60 -8.44
CA ALA A 36 -2.91 15.63 -9.31
C ALA A 36 -2.07 16.93 -9.30
N ARG A 37 -1.61 17.37 -8.11
CA ARG A 37 -0.70 18.53 -7.98
C ARG A 37 0.63 18.27 -8.69
N LEU A 38 1.22 17.10 -8.50
CA LEU A 38 2.45 16.73 -9.21
C LEU A 38 2.25 16.72 -10.73
N ASN A 39 1.13 16.19 -11.20
CA ASN A 39 0.84 16.13 -12.63
C ASN A 39 0.76 17.53 -13.27
N ARG A 40 0.15 18.51 -12.58
CA ARG A 40 0.15 19.92 -13.04
C ARG A 40 1.56 20.48 -13.14
N ARG A 41 2.36 20.31 -12.08
CA ARG A 41 3.77 20.77 -12.04
C ARG A 41 4.66 20.13 -13.11
N LEU A 42 4.34 18.91 -13.55
CA LEU A 42 5.00 18.26 -14.69
C LEU A 42 4.59 18.88 -16.03
N VAL A 43 3.30 19.21 -16.19
CA VAL A 43 2.79 19.89 -17.40
C VAL A 43 3.36 21.30 -17.51
N ASP A 44 3.47 22.01 -16.39
CA ASP A 44 3.98 23.38 -16.32
C ASP A 44 5.51 23.45 -16.39
N GLY A 45 6.20 22.31 -16.37
CA GLY A 45 7.66 22.22 -16.45
C GLY A 45 8.42 22.55 -15.16
N GLU A 46 7.71 22.77 -14.05
CA GLU A 46 8.31 23.05 -12.73
C GLU A 46 9.04 21.84 -12.14
N VAL A 47 8.63 20.64 -12.52
CA VAL A 47 9.22 19.38 -12.06
C VAL A 47 9.59 18.52 -13.26
N THR A 48 10.68 17.76 -13.14
CA THR A 48 11.06 16.73 -14.09
C THR A 48 11.28 15.41 -13.36
N LEU A 49 10.86 14.29 -13.97
CA LEU A 49 11.14 12.96 -13.44
C LEU A 49 12.33 12.38 -14.18
N LYS A 50 13.47 12.25 -13.49
CA LYS A 50 14.66 11.59 -14.04
C LYS A 50 14.52 10.07 -13.87
N PRO A 51 14.57 9.28 -14.96
CA PRO A 51 14.44 7.84 -14.85
C PRO A 51 15.74 7.20 -14.34
N VAL A 52 15.60 6.07 -13.65
CA VAL A 52 16.70 5.21 -13.21
C VAL A 52 16.64 3.89 -13.96
N THR A 53 17.76 3.40 -14.47
CA THR A 53 17.84 2.13 -15.20
C THR A 53 17.19 0.99 -14.39
N GLY A 54 16.28 0.24 -15.02
CA GLY A 54 15.55 -0.87 -14.39
C GLY A 54 14.40 -0.47 -13.44
N ARG A 55 14.37 0.77 -12.93
CA ARG A 55 13.33 1.28 -12.01
C ARG A 55 12.44 2.36 -12.63
N GLY A 56 12.85 2.93 -13.76
CA GLY A 56 12.17 4.01 -14.47
C GLY A 56 11.94 5.20 -13.56
N TYR A 57 10.71 5.72 -13.51
CA TYR A 57 10.40 6.93 -12.74
C TYR A 57 10.20 6.70 -11.24
N LEU A 58 10.26 5.46 -10.75
CA LEU A 58 9.94 5.11 -9.36
C LEU A 58 10.66 6.02 -8.36
N ASP A 59 11.98 6.10 -8.42
CA ASP A 59 12.77 6.83 -7.41
C ASP A 59 12.51 8.35 -7.44
N ALA A 60 12.25 8.91 -8.63
CA ALA A 60 11.87 10.32 -8.77
C ALA A 60 10.47 10.58 -8.20
N VAL A 61 9.51 9.69 -8.50
CA VAL A 61 8.13 9.79 -7.99
C VAL A 61 8.10 9.69 -6.46
N LEU A 62 8.78 8.70 -5.87
CA LEU A 62 8.86 8.54 -4.41
C LEU A 62 9.43 9.79 -3.73
N ARG A 63 10.50 10.36 -4.31
CA ARG A 63 11.13 11.57 -3.77
C ARG A 63 10.20 12.78 -3.82
N VAL A 64 9.58 13.05 -4.97
CA VAL A 64 8.74 14.24 -5.15
C VAL A 64 7.45 14.15 -4.36
N LEU A 65 6.86 12.96 -4.24
CA LEU A 65 5.67 12.71 -3.42
C LEU A 65 5.98 12.46 -1.95
N GLN A 66 7.26 12.56 -1.54
CA GLN A 66 7.72 12.34 -0.17
C GLN A 66 7.25 10.99 0.41
N VAL A 67 7.33 9.95 -0.40
CA VAL A 67 7.04 8.57 0.00
C VAL A 67 8.35 7.92 0.43
N PRO A 68 8.52 7.57 1.72
CA PRO A 68 9.77 7.02 2.21
C PRO A 68 10.01 5.62 1.65
N VAL A 69 11.23 5.35 1.16
CA VAL A 69 11.61 4.03 0.63
C VAL A 69 11.50 2.94 1.71
N SER A 70 11.68 3.30 2.98
CA SER A 70 11.54 2.41 4.13
C SER A 70 10.10 1.92 4.39
N SER A 71 9.08 2.53 3.78
CA SER A 71 7.68 2.06 3.85
C SER A 71 7.40 0.81 3.02
N GLN A 72 8.40 0.26 2.34
CA GLN A 72 8.23 -0.82 1.38
C GLN A 72 7.51 -2.04 1.97
N LEU A 73 6.43 -2.44 1.31
CA LEU A 73 5.74 -3.72 1.47
C LEU A 73 5.95 -4.55 0.20
N LEU A 74 6.04 -5.88 0.35
CA LEU A 74 6.21 -6.80 -0.78
C LEU A 74 5.06 -7.80 -0.86
N VAL A 75 4.41 -7.84 -2.03
CA VAL A 75 3.26 -8.68 -2.33
C VAL A 75 3.61 -9.62 -3.48
N TYR A 76 3.61 -10.93 -3.21
CA TYR A 76 3.89 -11.96 -4.22
C TYR A 76 2.63 -12.62 -4.78
N SER A 77 1.45 -12.35 -4.21
CA SER A 77 0.20 -12.82 -4.79
C SER A 77 -0.17 -12.09 -6.08
N LYS A 78 -0.65 -12.84 -7.07
CA LYS A 78 -1.14 -12.35 -8.36
C LYS A 78 -2.54 -11.72 -8.25
N THR A 79 -2.65 -10.66 -7.46
CA THR A 79 -3.91 -9.92 -7.22
C THR A 79 -3.85 -8.47 -7.74
N ALA A 80 -2.84 -8.15 -8.54
CA ALA A 80 -2.57 -6.83 -9.11
C ALA A 80 -3.01 -6.76 -10.58
N VAL A 81 -3.13 -5.53 -11.13
CA VAL A 81 -3.34 -5.31 -12.57
C VAL A 81 -2.20 -5.93 -13.38
N ASN A 82 -0.96 -5.76 -12.93
CA ASN A 82 0.23 -6.34 -13.54
C ASN A 82 0.54 -7.79 -13.09
N GLN A 83 -0.50 -8.59 -12.78
CA GLN A 83 -0.36 -9.96 -12.22
C GLN A 83 0.58 -10.90 -13.00
N ARG A 84 0.80 -10.68 -14.30
CA ARG A 84 1.72 -11.51 -15.12
C ARG A 84 3.19 -11.35 -14.70
N LEU A 85 3.56 -10.19 -14.16
CA LEU A 85 4.93 -9.89 -13.73
C LEU A 85 5.19 -10.27 -12.26
N VAL A 86 4.12 -10.42 -11.46
CA VAL A 86 4.23 -10.72 -10.04
C VAL A 86 4.47 -12.21 -9.81
N THR A 87 5.54 -12.53 -9.09
CA THR A 87 5.82 -13.89 -8.60
C THR A 87 6.47 -13.81 -7.21
N PRO A 88 6.60 -14.92 -6.47
CA PRO A 88 7.42 -14.95 -5.25
C PRO A 88 8.86 -14.45 -5.46
N LYS A 89 9.47 -14.71 -6.63
CA LYS A 89 10.82 -14.24 -6.96
C LYS A 89 10.89 -12.79 -7.45
N THR A 90 9.76 -12.24 -7.88
CA THR A 90 9.64 -10.88 -8.41
C THR A 90 8.36 -10.27 -7.84
N PRO A 91 8.32 -10.00 -6.53
CA PRO A 91 7.12 -9.48 -5.88
C PRO A 91 6.85 -8.05 -6.32
N ARG A 92 5.59 -7.63 -6.21
CA ARG A 92 5.20 -6.24 -6.31
C ARG A 92 5.61 -5.51 -5.05
N ALA A 93 6.34 -4.42 -5.20
CA ALA A 93 6.59 -3.49 -4.11
C ALA A 93 5.45 -2.47 -4.03
N ILE A 94 5.03 -2.12 -2.81
CA ILE A 94 4.15 -0.99 -2.51
C ILE A 94 4.91 -0.10 -1.53
N TYR A 95 5.06 1.17 -1.86
CA TYR A 95 5.59 2.20 -0.97
C TYR A 95 4.45 3.14 -0.62
N PHE A 96 4.44 3.68 0.60
CA PHE A 96 3.35 4.53 1.04
C PHE A 96 3.77 5.61 2.04
N ASN A 97 2.99 6.69 2.07
CA ASN A 97 2.85 7.59 3.19
C ASN A 97 1.36 7.73 3.51
N ASP A 98 0.99 8.69 4.36
CA ASP A 98 -0.40 8.86 4.83
C ASP A 98 -1.41 9.15 3.71
N THR A 99 -0.97 9.67 2.56
CA THR A 99 -1.87 10.17 1.50
C THR A 99 -1.61 9.57 0.13
N VAL A 100 -0.48 8.86 -0.08
CA VAL A 100 -0.09 8.30 -1.36
C VAL A 100 0.44 6.88 -1.18
N SER A 101 0.05 5.97 -2.07
CA SER A 101 0.71 4.69 -2.28
C SER A 101 1.20 4.57 -3.72
N VAL A 102 2.41 4.04 -3.91
CA VAL A 102 3.05 3.82 -5.20
C VAL A 102 3.42 2.34 -5.30
N ALA A 103 2.85 1.64 -6.27
CA ALA A 103 3.14 0.24 -6.53
C ALA A 103 4.02 0.07 -7.78
N TRP A 104 4.97 -0.84 -7.68
CA TRP A 104 5.96 -1.12 -8.72
C TRP A 104 6.29 -2.61 -8.78
N VAL A 105 6.48 -3.10 -9.99
CA VAL A 105 7.02 -4.44 -10.26
C VAL A 105 8.16 -4.26 -11.25
N PRO A 106 9.30 -4.96 -11.10
CA PRO A 106 10.34 -4.97 -12.12
C PRO A 106 9.78 -5.24 -13.52
N ARG A 107 10.20 -4.43 -14.51
CA ARG A 107 9.74 -4.45 -15.91
C ARG A 107 8.26 -4.09 -16.12
N THR A 108 7.60 -3.48 -15.14
CA THR A 108 6.27 -2.93 -15.37
C THR A 108 6.31 -1.83 -16.43
N ALA A 109 5.30 -1.80 -17.31
CA ALA A 109 5.11 -0.72 -18.26
C ALA A 109 4.64 0.57 -17.56
N GLU A 110 4.03 0.44 -16.38
CA GLU A 110 3.41 1.56 -15.66
C GLU A 110 3.59 1.42 -14.15
N LEU A 111 3.81 2.54 -13.46
CA LEU A 111 3.60 2.63 -12.01
C LEU A 111 2.10 2.73 -11.74
N GLU A 112 1.64 2.06 -10.69
CA GLU A 112 0.25 2.19 -10.19
C GLU A 112 0.29 3.08 -8.93
N LEU A 113 -0.58 4.08 -8.83
CA LEU A 113 -0.64 4.97 -7.69
C LEU A 113 -2.07 5.10 -7.16
N SER A 114 -2.19 5.22 -5.85
CA SER A 114 -3.41 5.72 -5.21
C SER A 114 -3.07 6.96 -4.38
N ALA A 115 -3.93 7.97 -4.44
CA ALA A 115 -3.79 9.19 -3.66
C ALA A 115 -5.11 9.54 -2.97
N VAL A 116 -5.06 10.20 -1.82
CA VAL A 116 -6.25 10.67 -1.10
C VAL A 116 -6.51 12.13 -1.47
N ASP A 117 -7.61 12.38 -2.19
CA ASP A 117 -8.15 13.71 -2.44
C ASP A 117 -9.03 14.15 -1.26
N PRO A 118 -8.90 15.40 -0.77
CA PRO A 118 -9.66 15.88 0.38
C PRO A 118 -11.18 15.94 0.15
N VAL A 119 -11.64 15.99 -1.10
CA VAL A 119 -13.07 16.04 -1.45
C VAL A 119 -13.53 14.72 -2.04
N LYS A 120 -12.74 14.13 -2.94
CA LYS A 120 -13.14 12.95 -3.74
C LYS A 120 -12.71 11.61 -3.15
N GLY A 121 -11.92 11.61 -2.07
CA GLY A 121 -11.42 10.38 -1.46
C GLY A 121 -10.33 9.71 -2.29
N ALA A 122 -10.30 8.37 -2.33
CA ALA A 122 -9.22 7.63 -2.95
C ALA A 122 -9.26 7.72 -4.49
N MET A 123 -8.25 8.37 -5.08
CA MET A 123 -8.04 8.54 -6.51
C MET A 123 -6.96 7.57 -7.02
N PHE A 124 -7.18 6.96 -8.19
CA PHE A 124 -6.26 5.97 -8.77
C PHE A 124 -5.65 6.46 -10.09
N TYR A 125 -4.32 6.36 -10.17
CA TYR A 125 -3.52 6.84 -11.30
C TYR A 125 -2.58 5.76 -11.81
N VAL A 126 -2.17 5.90 -13.06
CA VAL A 126 -0.99 5.23 -13.61
C VAL A 126 0.00 6.24 -14.19
N LEU A 127 1.28 5.89 -14.16
CA LEU A 127 2.34 6.63 -14.86
C LEU A 127 3.11 5.65 -15.76
N LYS A 128 3.10 5.90 -17.07
CA LYS A 128 3.91 5.11 -18.02
C LYS A 128 5.40 5.29 -17.71
N GLN A 129 6.12 4.16 -17.70
CA GLN A 129 7.57 4.11 -17.57
C GLN A 129 8.23 4.54 -18.90
N PRO A 130 9.51 4.97 -18.89
CA PRO A 130 10.16 5.56 -20.07
C PRO A 130 10.07 4.71 -21.35
N GLU A 131 10.33 3.39 -21.24
CA GLU A 131 10.24 2.47 -22.39
C GLU A 131 8.82 2.41 -22.95
N ALA A 132 7.81 2.33 -22.08
CA ALA A 132 6.40 2.27 -22.46
C ALA A 132 5.83 3.62 -22.92
N SER A 133 6.50 4.74 -22.62
CA SER A 133 6.07 6.07 -23.06
C SER A 133 6.55 6.42 -24.46
N GLY A 134 7.47 5.65 -25.06
CA GLY A 134 7.98 5.91 -26.41
C GLY A 134 8.64 7.28 -26.57
N GLY A 135 9.27 7.79 -25.51
CA GLY A 135 9.85 9.14 -25.48
C GLY A 135 8.87 10.26 -25.11
N GLY A 136 7.59 9.94 -24.91
CA GLY A 136 6.60 10.90 -24.41
C GLY A 136 6.90 11.37 -22.99
N ALA A 137 6.59 12.64 -22.71
CA ALA A 137 6.75 13.24 -21.39
C ALA A 137 5.92 12.49 -20.32
N PRO A 138 6.44 12.34 -19.08
CA PRO A 138 5.73 11.63 -18.02
C PRO A 138 4.44 12.36 -17.65
N ARG A 139 3.31 11.64 -17.70
CA ARG A 139 1.99 12.13 -17.29
C ARG A 139 1.25 11.08 -16.47
N PHE A 140 0.59 11.54 -15.41
CA PHE A 140 -0.31 10.70 -14.63
C PHE A 140 -1.68 10.67 -15.28
N HIS A 141 -2.24 9.46 -15.40
CA HIS A 141 -3.56 9.25 -15.99
C HIS A 141 -4.47 8.52 -15.00
N ARG A 142 -5.69 9.03 -14.81
CA ARG A 142 -6.73 8.28 -14.10
C ARG A 142 -7.22 7.13 -14.96
N ARG A 143 -7.35 5.94 -14.38
CA ARG A 143 -7.89 4.76 -15.07
C ARG A 143 -9.10 4.18 -14.36
N GLN A 144 -10.20 4.11 -15.09
CA GLN A 144 -11.45 3.50 -14.62
C GLN A 144 -11.31 1.99 -14.39
N SER A 145 -10.38 1.32 -15.07
CA SER A 145 -10.13 -0.12 -14.85
C SER A 145 -9.66 -0.45 -13.42
N CYS A 146 -9.07 0.50 -12.70
CA CYS A 146 -8.74 0.34 -11.28
C CYS A 146 -10.01 0.15 -10.43
N LEU A 147 -11.11 0.81 -10.80
CA LEU A 147 -12.37 0.78 -10.05
C LEU A 147 -13.04 -0.61 -10.07
N ALA A 148 -12.73 -1.45 -11.05
CA ALA A 148 -13.25 -2.81 -11.12
C ALA A 148 -12.88 -3.65 -9.87
N CYS A 149 -11.77 -3.32 -9.20
CA CYS A 149 -11.39 -3.94 -7.93
C CYS A 149 -11.51 -3.00 -6.73
N HIS A 150 -11.30 -1.69 -6.94
CA HIS A 150 -11.26 -0.68 -5.89
C HIS A 150 -12.63 -0.08 -5.53
N ILE A 151 -13.70 -0.56 -6.17
CA ILE A 151 -15.09 -0.28 -5.79
C ILE A 151 -15.81 -1.61 -5.60
N GLY A 152 -16.17 -1.90 -4.35
CA GLY A 152 -16.98 -3.07 -4.06
C GLY A 152 -17.39 -3.11 -2.60
N ARG A 153 -17.95 -4.25 -2.18
CA ARG A 153 -18.40 -4.46 -0.79
C ARG A 153 -17.30 -4.24 0.25
N THR A 154 -16.04 -4.49 -0.11
CA THR A 154 -14.87 -4.26 0.77
C THR A 154 -14.62 -2.78 1.03
N THR A 155 -15.00 -1.91 0.10
CA THR A 155 -14.82 -0.45 0.18
C THR A 155 -16.15 0.27 0.36
N LEU A 156 -17.19 -0.42 0.86
CA LEU A 156 -18.54 0.14 1.04
C LEU A 156 -19.11 0.80 -0.23
N SER A 157 -18.77 0.24 -1.39
CA SER A 157 -19.19 0.74 -2.71
C SER A 157 -18.70 2.15 -3.06
N VAL A 158 -17.68 2.66 -2.37
CA VAL A 158 -16.95 3.88 -2.74
C VAL A 158 -15.51 3.54 -3.17
N PRO A 159 -14.86 4.34 -4.02
CA PRO A 159 -13.44 4.19 -4.35
C PRO A 159 -12.57 4.11 -3.08
N GLY A 160 -11.80 3.04 -2.93
CA GLY A 160 -11.01 2.82 -1.72
C GLY A 160 -9.88 1.81 -1.85
N GLY A 161 -8.96 1.86 -0.88
CA GLY A 161 -7.90 0.87 -0.73
C GLY A 161 -8.47 -0.50 -0.36
N ILE A 162 -7.83 -1.56 -0.84
CA ILE A 162 -8.19 -2.94 -0.51
C ILE A 162 -6.97 -3.73 -0.06
N VAL A 163 -7.16 -4.58 0.94
CA VAL A 163 -6.18 -5.58 1.37
C VAL A 163 -6.78 -6.97 1.21
N ARG A 164 -5.96 -7.90 0.71
CA ARG A 164 -6.32 -9.30 0.44
C ARG A 164 -5.28 -10.22 1.05
N SER A 165 -5.73 -11.39 1.49
CA SER A 165 -4.88 -12.40 2.14
C SER A 165 -5.17 -13.76 1.51
N PHE A 166 -4.26 -14.26 0.68
CA PHE A 166 -4.43 -15.54 -0.01
C PHE A 166 -3.20 -16.43 0.14
N LEU A 167 -3.40 -17.69 0.49
CA LEU A 167 -2.40 -18.72 0.21
C LEU A 167 -2.26 -18.88 -1.30
N VAL A 168 -1.04 -19.13 -1.75
CA VAL A 168 -0.73 -19.21 -3.18
C VAL A 168 -0.04 -20.52 -3.53
N GLU A 169 -0.05 -20.87 -4.82
CA GLU A 169 0.90 -21.84 -5.37
C GLU A 169 2.22 -21.15 -5.79
N SER A 170 3.19 -21.95 -6.22
CA SER A 170 4.55 -21.50 -6.58
C SER A 170 4.61 -20.34 -7.60
N THR A 171 3.56 -20.18 -8.41
CA THR A 171 3.44 -19.10 -9.39
C THR A 171 2.98 -17.77 -8.79
N GLY A 172 2.56 -17.74 -7.52
CA GLY A 172 1.88 -16.62 -6.87
C GLY A 172 0.38 -16.57 -7.13
N LYS A 173 -0.20 -17.54 -7.86
CA LYS A 173 -1.65 -17.62 -8.08
C LYS A 173 -2.38 -17.96 -6.77
N PRO A 174 -3.43 -17.21 -6.39
CA PRO A 174 -4.25 -17.52 -5.21
C PRO A 174 -4.88 -18.92 -5.27
N LEU A 175 -4.92 -19.59 -4.12
CA LEU A 175 -5.57 -20.89 -3.91
C LEU A 175 -6.80 -20.75 -3.00
N GLU A 176 -6.59 -20.25 -1.78
CA GLU A 176 -7.62 -20.07 -0.76
C GLU A 176 -7.26 -18.88 0.13
N GLY A 177 -8.27 -18.24 0.73
CA GLY A 177 -8.07 -17.10 1.62
C GLY A 177 -9.21 -16.10 1.59
N TYR A 178 -8.89 -14.85 1.93
CA TYR A 178 -9.82 -13.77 2.22
C TYR A 178 -9.67 -12.63 1.20
N SER A 179 -10.72 -12.42 0.42
CA SER A 179 -10.84 -11.31 -0.53
C SER A 179 -11.11 -9.96 0.13
N ARG A 180 -11.47 -9.96 1.42
CA ARG A 180 -11.73 -8.81 2.28
C ARG A 180 -10.98 -8.96 3.59
N VAL A 181 -9.95 -8.16 3.78
CA VAL A 181 -9.21 -8.03 5.05
C VAL A 181 -9.42 -6.63 5.59
N THR A 182 -9.75 -6.53 6.87
CA THR A 182 -9.95 -5.27 7.61
C THR A 182 -9.12 -5.27 8.88
N GLY A 183 -9.09 -4.14 9.60
CA GLY A 183 -8.42 -4.04 10.91
C GLY A 183 -8.97 -4.99 11.98
N THR A 184 -10.16 -5.58 11.76
CA THR A 184 -10.79 -6.55 12.66
C THR A 184 -10.59 -8.01 12.25
N THR A 185 -9.99 -8.27 11.07
CA THR A 185 -9.70 -9.65 10.64
C THR A 185 -8.69 -10.30 11.60
N PRO A 186 -8.90 -11.52 12.11
CA PRO A 186 -7.92 -12.20 12.97
C PRO A 186 -6.53 -12.30 12.32
N ILE A 187 -5.45 -12.13 13.09
CA ILE A 187 -4.06 -12.13 12.56
C ILE A 187 -3.72 -13.43 11.82
N ASN A 188 -4.22 -14.58 12.30
CA ASN A 188 -4.05 -15.88 11.63
C ASN A 188 -4.70 -15.97 10.25
N ASN A 189 -5.58 -15.03 9.90
CA ASN A 189 -6.24 -14.93 8.60
C ASN A 189 -5.63 -13.82 7.71
N ARG A 190 -4.57 -13.14 8.17
CA ARG A 190 -3.91 -12.04 7.44
C ARG A 190 -2.63 -12.48 6.73
N TRP A 191 -2.18 -11.61 5.84
CA TRP A 191 -0.86 -11.61 5.18
C TRP A 191 -0.59 -12.72 4.17
N GLY A 192 -1.58 -13.53 3.81
CA GLY A 192 -1.44 -14.48 2.70
C GLY A 192 -1.08 -13.77 1.41
N GLY A 193 0.04 -14.13 0.79
CA GLY A 193 0.52 -13.46 -0.42
C GLY A 193 1.48 -12.30 -0.17
N TRP A 194 1.84 -12.04 1.09
CA TRP A 194 2.72 -10.96 1.51
C TRP A 194 3.98 -11.51 2.16
N TYR A 195 5.11 -10.82 1.94
CA TYR A 195 6.30 -11.04 2.75
C TYR A 195 6.17 -10.26 4.05
N VAL A 196 6.27 -10.98 5.17
CA VAL A 196 6.24 -10.45 6.52
C VAL A 196 7.61 -10.67 7.15
N THR A 197 8.30 -9.59 7.46
CA THR A 197 9.66 -9.61 8.01
C THR A 197 9.66 -9.27 9.50
N GLY A 198 10.73 -9.63 10.19
CA GLY A 198 10.89 -9.40 11.63
C GLY A 198 10.84 -10.69 12.45
N ARG A 199 10.97 -10.52 13.77
CA ARG A 199 10.87 -11.59 14.77
C ARG A 199 9.52 -11.49 15.46
N LEU A 200 8.55 -12.25 14.98
CA LEU A 200 7.17 -12.22 15.46
C LEU A 200 6.85 -13.33 16.48
N GLY A 201 7.88 -14.03 16.96
CA GLY A 201 7.75 -15.09 17.96
C GLY A 201 6.80 -16.20 17.48
N SER A 202 5.79 -16.50 18.28
CA SER A 202 4.76 -17.50 18.00
C SER A 202 3.53 -16.94 17.26
N SER A 203 3.62 -15.76 16.66
CA SER A 203 2.53 -15.18 15.89
C SER A 203 2.22 -16.04 14.67
N ILE A 204 0.96 -16.48 14.56
CA ILE A 204 0.46 -17.30 13.46
C ILE A 204 -0.18 -16.36 12.44
N HIS A 205 0.28 -16.38 11.20
CA HIS A 205 -0.28 -15.63 10.07
C HIS A 205 -0.02 -16.38 8.76
N MET A 206 -0.72 -16.02 7.68
CA MET A 206 -0.65 -16.71 6.38
C MET A 206 0.51 -16.23 5.48
N GLY A 207 1.36 -15.36 6.01
CA GLY A 207 2.44 -14.71 5.25
C GLY A 207 3.61 -15.64 4.98
N ASN A 208 4.45 -15.28 4.02
CA ASN A 208 5.69 -16.00 3.67
C ASN A 208 5.50 -17.42 3.08
N LEU A 209 4.26 -17.90 2.92
CA LEU A 209 3.95 -19.18 2.30
C LEU A 209 3.81 -19.03 0.78
N VAL A 210 4.74 -19.61 0.02
CA VAL A 210 4.90 -19.36 -1.42
C VAL A 210 4.58 -20.57 -2.30
N ASN A 211 4.22 -21.72 -1.72
CA ASN A 211 3.85 -22.92 -2.48
C ASN A 211 2.94 -23.87 -1.67
N ARG A 212 2.42 -24.91 -2.33
CA ARG A 212 1.47 -25.88 -1.75
C ARG A 212 2.06 -26.70 -0.61
N ASP A 213 3.34 -27.04 -0.66
CA ASP A 213 3.99 -27.86 0.38
C ASP A 213 4.20 -27.05 1.66
N GLU A 214 4.59 -25.78 1.51
CA GLU A 214 4.65 -24.83 2.62
C GLU A 214 3.28 -24.59 3.25
N ASN A 215 2.23 -24.42 2.43
CA ASN A 215 0.85 -24.30 2.92
C ASN A 215 0.43 -25.55 3.71
N ARG A 216 0.77 -26.75 3.22
CA ARG A 216 0.48 -28.01 3.91
C ARG A 216 1.21 -28.09 5.25
N ARG A 217 2.50 -27.75 5.27
CA ARG A 217 3.30 -27.74 6.49
C ARG A 217 2.72 -26.76 7.52
N HIS A 218 2.32 -25.57 7.10
CA HIS A 218 1.76 -24.55 8.00
C HIS A 218 0.50 -25.04 8.75
N ARG A 219 -0.27 -25.97 8.18
CA ARG A 219 -1.44 -26.57 8.86
C ARG A 219 -1.07 -27.46 10.06
N HIS A 220 0.15 -28.01 10.06
CA HIS A 220 0.66 -28.88 11.13
C HIS A 220 1.66 -28.16 12.04
N ASP A 221 2.36 -27.15 11.52
CA ASP A 221 3.30 -26.28 12.20
C ASP A 221 2.91 -24.82 11.93
N ALA A 222 1.97 -24.30 12.71
CA ALA A 222 1.35 -22.99 12.49
C ALA A 222 2.34 -21.82 12.64
N SER A 223 3.49 -22.04 13.26
CA SER A 223 4.57 -21.04 13.38
C SER A 223 5.52 -21.04 12.17
N PHE A 224 5.41 -22.03 11.29
CA PHE A 224 6.26 -22.17 10.12
C PHE A 224 6.24 -20.90 9.25
N ARG A 225 7.43 -20.31 9.05
CA ARG A 225 7.65 -19.04 8.35
C ARG A 225 6.93 -17.82 8.94
N GLY A 226 6.48 -17.91 10.20
CA GLY A 226 5.94 -16.76 10.95
C GLY A 226 6.97 -15.68 11.27
N SER A 227 8.26 -15.93 11.04
CA SER A 227 9.33 -14.94 11.14
C SER A 227 10.31 -15.11 9.99
N LEU A 228 10.63 -14.00 9.30
CA LEU A 228 11.68 -13.94 8.30
C LEU A 228 12.66 -12.82 8.65
N ARG A 229 13.96 -13.13 8.59
CA ARG A 229 14.99 -12.08 8.60
C ARG A 229 15.07 -11.47 7.19
N ALA A 230 14.89 -10.17 7.10
CA ALA A 230 15.22 -9.44 5.88
C ALA A 230 16.75 -9.47 5.68
N PRO A 231 17.27 -9.89 4.51
CA PRO A 231 18.69 -9.70 4.19
C PRO A 231 19.01 -8.19 4.19
N GLY A 232 20.03 -7.77 4.94
CA GLY A 232 20.55 -6.39 4.89
C GLY A 232 19.99 -5.39 5.90
N TYR A 233 19.11 -5.78 6.82
CA TYR A 233 18.80 -4.99 8.01
C TYR A 233 19.55 -5.58 9.21
N PRO A 234 20.69 -5.00 9.65
CA PRO A 234 21.33 -5.45 10.86
C PRO A 234 20.38 -5.17 12.03
N GLY A 235 19.75 -6.21 12.56
CA GLY A 235 19.07 -6.12 13.84
C GLY A 235 20.12 -5.72 14.87
N ARG A 236 20.04 -4.49 15.39
CA ARG A 236 20.90 -4.06 16.49
C ARG A 236 20.59 -4.94 17.70
N SER A 237 21.49 -5.87 17.98
CA SER A 237 21.65 -6.50 19.28
C SER A 237 22.93 -5.94 19.90
N GLU A 238 22.91 -4.67 20.30
CA GLU A 238 23.95 -4.11 21.18
C GLU A 238 23.27 -3.22 22.21
N GLY A 239 23.34 -3.65 23.46
CA GLY A 239 22.87 -2.89 24.61
C GLY A 239 23.65 -1.59 24.73
N LEU A 240 23.00 -0.47 24.44
CA LEU A 240 23.52 0.85 24.77
C LEU A 240 23.26 1.11 26.25
N SER A 241 24.29 0.87 27.06
CA SER A 241 24.37 1.37 28.43
C SER A 241 24.42 2.90 28.39
N PHE A 242 23.30 3.56 28.69
CA PHE A 242 23.27 5.01 28.90
C PHE A 242 23.83 5.35 30.29
N SER A 243 25.03 5.93 30.33
CA SER A 243 25.51 6.60 31.54
C SER A 243 24.68 7.87 31.80
N SER A 244 24.12 7.98 33.00
CA SER A 244 23.24 9.07 33.39
C SER A 244 24.04 10.35 33.70
N GLN A 245 23.97 11.35 32.82
CA GLN A 245 24.27 12.73 33.22
C GLN A 245 23.02 13.40 33.76
N ARG A 246 23.03 13.71 35.07
CA ARG A 246 21.98 14.45 35.78
C ARG A 246 21.81 15.84 35.16
N ARG A 247 20.64 16.13 34.59
CA ARG A 247 20.11 17.50 34.45
C ARG A 247 19.08 17.77 35.54
N ARG A 248 19.21 18.92 36.18
CA ARG A 248 18.40 19.40 37.32
C ARG A 248 16.93 19.57 36.92
N ARG A 249 16.01 19.11 37.77
CA ARG A 249 14.54 19.29 37.63
C ARG A 249 14.11 20.64 38.20
N ALA A 250 13.22 21.34 37.50
CA ALA A 250 12.30 22.31 38.08
C ALA A 250 11.00 21.59 38.53
N PRO A 251 10.32 22.03 39.60
CA PRO A 251 9.19 21.30 40.18
C PRO A 251 7.86 21.69 39.51
N GLY A 252 6.97 20.70 39.31
CA GLY A 252 5.54 21.00 39.07
C GLY A 252 4.87 20.39 37.84
N PHE A 253 5.16 19.14 37.45
CA PHE A 253 4.23 18.34 36.64
C PHE A 253 4.53 16.83 36.81
N ARG A 254 3.55 16.04 37.24
CA ARG A 254 3.62 14.57 37.25
C ARG A 254 2.66 14.02 36.19
N PRO A 255 3.13 13.62 34.99
CA PRO A 255 2.32 12.83 34.08
C PRO A 255 2.30 11.35 34.52
N PRO A 256 1.24 10.59 34.14
CA PRO A 256 1.10 9.19 34.51
C PRO A 256 2.21 8.33 33.91
N VAL A 257 2.59 7.28 34.63
CA VAL A 257 3.68 6.35 34.31
C VAL A 257 3.34 5.61 33.00
N ALA A 258 3.99 6.00 31.91
CA ALA A 258 4.00 5.22 30.68
C ALA A 258 4.85 3.97 30.90
N ARG A 259 4.24 2.79 30.74
CA ARG A 259 4.97 1.53 30.60
C ARG A 259 5.76 1.60 29.28
N SER A 260 7.02 1.20 29.34
CA SER A 260 7.92 1.11 28.19
C SER A 260 7.34 0.20 27.10
N GLU A 261 7.07 0.75 25.91
CA GLU A 261 6.85 0.00 24.68
C GLU A 261 8.19 -0.48 24.10
N PRO A 262 8.28 -1.70 23.53
CA PRO A 262 9.47 -2.12 22.82
C PRO A 262 9.45 -1.65 21.35
N ASP A 263 10.66 -1.31 20.92
CA ASP A 263 11.19 -1.01 19.59
C ASP A 263 10.34 -1.32 18.34
N HIS A 264 10.40 -0.35 17.43
CA HIS A 264 9.88 -0.31 16.05
C HIS A 264 9.63 -1.68 15.41
N THR A 265 8.36 -2.09 15.49
CA THR A 265 7.80 -3.23 14.80
C THR A 265 6.95 -2.70 13.64
N CYS A 266 7.36 -2.95 12.39
CA CYS A 266 6.48 -2.75 11.24
C CYS A 266 5.53 -3.96 11.16
N VAL A 267 4.42 -3.87 11.87
CA VAL A 267 3.24 -4.73 11.69
C VAL A 267 2.05 -3.79 11.52
N LEU A 268 1.34 -3.92 10.40
CA LEU A 268 0.07 -3.23 10.16
C LEU A 268 -1.06 -3.82 11.02
#